data_AF-A0A7J2MWS3-F1
#
_entry.id   AF-A0A7J2MWS3-F1
#
_cell.length_a   1.000
_cell.length_b   1.000
_cell.length_c   1.000
_cell.angle_alpha   90.00
_cell.angle_beta   90.00
_cell.angle_gamma   90.00
#
_symmetry.space_group_name_H-M   'P 1'
#
loop_
_entity.id
_entity.type
_entity.pdbx_description
1 polymer ?
#
loop_
_entity_poly.entity_id
_entity_poly.type
_entity_poly.pdbx_seq_one_letter_code
_entity_poly.pdbx_strand_id
1 'polypeptide(L)' 'MSKYSTISIPKELHEEIEELITKNPELGYTSVAELCKEAIRLRLSEIKMEQQENYLSQEEVEELLMMIEKSLRKRK' A
#
# COMPACT_ATOMS: atom_id res chain seq x y z
N MET A 1 6.65 1.22 -29.03
CA MET A 1 5.78 0.70 -27.95
C MET A 1 5.02 1.87 -27.36
N SER A 2 3.71 1.76 -27.11
CA SER A 2 2.92 2.89 -26.59
C SER A 2 3.30 3.19 -25.14
N LYS A 3 3.51 4.47 -24.82
CA LYS A 3 3.88 4.95 -23.48
C LYS A 3 2.76 4.79 -22.44
N TYR A 4 1.54 4.50 -22.89
CA TYR A 4 0.34 4.37 -22.06
C TYR A 4 -0.53 3.20 -22.53
N SER A 5 -1.29 2.65 -21.58
CA SER A 5 -2.35 1.66 -21.79
C SER A 5 -3.65 2.17 -21.16
N THR A 6 -4.78 1.82 -21.76
CA THR A 6 -6.11 2.15 -21.22
C THR A 6 -6.60 1.02 -20.32
N ILE A 7 -7.25 1.38 -19.22
CA ILE A 7 -7.97 0.44 -18.34
C ILE A 7 -9.44 0.83 -18.30
N SER A 8 -10.32 -0.15 -18.10
CA SER A 8 -11.75 0.06 -17.92
C SER A 8 -12.13 -0.26 -16.47
N ILE A 9 -13.03 0.54 -15.90
CA ILE A 9 -13.64 0.30 -14.59
C ILE A 9 -15.17 0.26 -14.74
N PRO A 10 -15.90 -0.38 -13.81
CA PRO A 10 -17.35 -0.31 -13.78
C PRO A 10 -17.85 1.13 -13.81
N LYS A 11 -18.97 1.38 -14.49
CA LYS A 11 -19.52 2.74 -14.67
C LYS A 11 -19.91 3.34 -13.32
N GLU A 12 -20.48 2.52 -12.45
CA GLU A 12 -20.92 2.90 -11.11
C GLU A 12 -19.74 3.38 -10.27
N LEU A 13 -18.59 2.69 -10.37
CA LEU A 13 -17.37 3.09 -9.67
C LEU A 13 -16.80 4.39 -10.23
N HIS A 14 -16.85 4.59 -11.55
CA HIS A 14 -16.46 5.87 -12.15
C HIS A 14 -17.32 7.02 -11.62
N GLU A 15 -18.64 6.84 -11.58
CA GLU A 15 -19.59 7.84 -11.09
C GLU A 15 -19.38 8.15 -9.60
N GLU A 16 -19.12 7.13 -8.78
CA GLU A 16 -18.80 7.31 -7.35
C GLU A 16 -17.53 8.14 -7.14
N ILE A 17 -16.48 7.88 -7.93
CA ILE A 17 -15.23 8.64 -7.86
C ILE A 17 -15.46 10.09 -8.34
N GLU A 18 -16.21 10.27 -9.42
CA GLU A 18 -16.54 11.60 -9.94
C GLU A 18 -17.36 12.42 -8.94
N GLU A 19 -18.33 11.80 -8.28
CA GLU A 19 -19.13 12.43 -7.23
C GLU A 19 -18.27 12.83 -6.02
N LEU A 20 -17.34 11.96 -5.60
CA LEU A 20 -16.39 12.24 -4.53
C LEU A 20 -15.50 13.44 -4.86
N ILE A 21 -14.93 13.49 -6.07
CA ILE A 21 -14.09 14.61 -6.50
C ILE A 21 -14.90 15.91 -6.54
N THR A 22 -16.14 15.85 -7.04
CA THR A 22 -17.01 17.02 -7.17
C THR A 22 -17.45 17.57 -5.82
N LYS A 23 -17.76 16.68 -4.85
CA LYS A 23 -18.19 17.08 -3.50
C LYS A 23 -17.04 17.57 -2.62
N ASN A 24 -15.80 17.15 -2.92
CA ASN A 24 -14.64 17.39 -2.08
C ASN A 24 -13.47 17.99 -2.88
N PRO A 25 -13.60 19.23 -3.41
CA PRO A 25 -12.54 19.89 -4.17
C PRO A 25 -11.24 20.09 -3.37
N GLU A 26 -11.31 20.10 -2.05
CA GLU A 26 -10.17 20.16 -1.13
C GLU A 26 -9.22 18.95 -1.23
N LEU A 27 -9.68 17.83 -1.83
CA LEU A 27 -8.83 16.67 -2.08
C LEU A 27 -7.81 16.91 -3.21
N GLY A 28 -7.99 17.97 -4.01
CA GLY A 28 -7.02 18.40 -5.03
C GLY A 28 -7.01 17.58 -6.32
N TYR A 29 -7.92 16.62 -6.48
CA TYR A 29 -8.07 15.85 -7.72
C TYR A 29 -8.87 16.64 -8.75
N THR A 30 -8.40 16.66 -10.01
CA THR A 30 -9.12 17.32 -11.12
C THR A 30 -9.83 16.35 -12.05
N SER A 31 -9.56 15.04 -11.91
CA SER A 31 -10.20 14.00 -12.72
C SER A 31 -10.18 12.63 -12.05
N VAL A 32 -11.11 11.77 -12.44
CA VAL A 32 -11.15 10.34 -12.05
C VAL A 32 -9.81 9.65 -12.35
N ALA A 33 -9.18 9.99 -13.48
CA ALA A 33 -7.90 9.42 -13.87
C ALA A 33 -6.75 9.77 -12.90
N GLU A 34 -6.75 10.98 -12.32
CA GLU A 34 -5.74 11.37 -11.33
C GLU A 34 -5.86 10.56 -10.05
N LEU A 35 -7.07 10.49 -9.50
CA LEU A 35 -7.35 9.71 -8.31
C LEU A 35 -7.01 8.23 -8.53
N CYS A 36 -7.45 7.65 -9.65
CA CYS A 36 -7.13 6.25 -9.98
C CYS A 36 -5.63 6.00 -10.08
N LYS A 37 -4.85 6.91 -10.70
CA LYS A 37 -3.39 6.77 -10.79
C LYS A 37 -2.74 6.75 -9.40
N GLU A 38 -3.20 7.61 -8.50
CA GLU A 38 -2.68 7.67 -7.13
C GLU A 38 -3.07 6.43 -6.32
N ALA A 39 -4.34 6.06 -6.34
CA ALA A 39 -4.84 4.86 -5.67
C ALA A 39 -4.09 3.59 -6.10
N ILE A 40 -3.84 3.43 -7.41
CA ILE A 40 -3.05 2.30 -7.93
C ILE A 40 -1.61 2.34 -7.41
N ARG A 41 -0.98 3.52 -7.35
CA ARG A 41 0.40 3.65 -6.83
C ARG A 41 0.48 3.32 -5.35
N LEU A 42 -0.46 3.85 -4.56
CA LEU A 42 -0.54 3.57 -3.12
C LEU A 42 -0.72 2.06 -2.89
N ARG A 43 -1.69 1.44 -3.59
CA ARG A 43 -1.93 0.00 -3.45
C ARG A 43 -0.73 -0.85 -3.87
N LEU A 44 -0.03 -0.48 -4.94
CA LEU A 44 1.20 -1.17 -5.34
C LEU A 44 2.33 -1.00 -4.31
N SER A 45 2.41 0.17 -3.65
CA SER A 45 3.37 0.41 -2.58
C SER A 45 3.05 -0.44 -1.36
N GLU A 46 1.79 -0.48 -0.94
CA GLU A 46 1.30 -1.33 0.15
C GLU A 46 1.62 -2.80 -0.12
N ILE A 47 1.26 -3.33 -1.30
CA ILE A 47 1.54 -4.73 -1.65
C ILE A 47 3.04 -5.02 -1.60
N LYS A 48 3.89 -4.09 -2.05
CA LYS A 48 5.35 -4.26 -1.95
C LYS A 48 5.80 -4.25 -0.50
N MET A 49 5.24 -3.39 0.33
CA MET A 49 5.53 -3.36 1.76
C MET A 49 5.02 -4.62 2.45
N GLU A 50 3.83 -5.13 2.16
CA GLU A 50 3.30 -6.41 2.66
C GLU A 50 4.20 -7.59 2.24
N GLN A 51 4.79 -7.54 1.04
CA GLN A 51 5.76 -8.56 0.58
C GLN A 51 7.15 -8.39 1.21
N GLN A 52 7.52 -7.16 1.59
CA GLN A 52 8.84 -6.83 2.11
C GLN A 52 8.89 -6.82 3.64
N GLU A 53 7.75 -6.63 4.31
CA GLU A 53 7.46 -7.11 5.64
C GLU A 53 7.49 -8.63 5.56
N ASN A 54 8.71 -9.15 5.50
CA ASN A 54 9.03 -10.54 5.77
C ASN A 54 8.31 -10.88 7.08
N TYR A 55 7.22 -11.64 7.00
CA TYR A 55 6.81 -12.45 8.12
C TYR A 55 8.04 -13.26 8.51
N LEU A 56 8.64 -12.92 9.65
CA LEU A 56 9.67 -13.77 10.22
C LEU A 56 9.03 -15.15 10.37
N SER A 57 9.68 -16.16 9.82
CA SER A 57 9.32 -17.54 10.13
C SER A 57 9.37 -17.75 11.65
N GLN A 58 8.63 -18.73 12.17
CA GLN A 58 8.66 -19.04 13.60
C GLN A 58 10.10 -19.26 14.11
N GLU A 59 10.96 -19.85 13.26
CA GLU A 59 12.37 -20.10 13.54
C GLU A 59 13.19 -18.80 13.66
N GLU A 60 12.98 -17.83 12.77
CA GLU A 60 13.65 -16.52 12.85
C GLU A 60 13.19 -15.70 14.07
N VAL A 61 11.92 -15.82 14.46
CA VAL A 61 11.39 -15.21 15.69
C VAL A 61 12.04 -15.84 16.93
N GLU A 62 12.11 -17.17 16.98
CA GLU A 62 12.75 -17.89 18.09
C GLU A 62 14.24 -17.53 18.22
N GLU A 63 14.96 -17.45 17.11
CA GLU A 63 16.37 -17.07 17.11
C GLU A 63 16.58 -15.65 17.65
N LEU A 64 15.73 -14.70 17.24
CA LEU A 64 15.74 -13.32 17.76
C LEU A 64 15.49 -13.28 19.28
N LEU A 65 14.51 -14.05 19.76
CA LEU A 65 14.19 -14.13 21.19
C LEU A 65 15.37 -14.68 22.01
N MET A 66 16.01 -15.75 21.52
CA MET A 66 17.20 -16.32 22.17
C MET A 66 18.36 -15.32 22.24
N MET A 67 18.56 -14.51 21.19
CA MET A 67 19.58 -13.47 21.18
C MET A 67 19.31 -12.36 22.20
N ILE A 68 18.06 -11.94 22.33
CA ILE A 68 17.63 -10.91 23.30
C ILE A 68 17.81 -11.45 24.72
N GLU A 69 17.36 -12.67 25.02
CA GLU A 69 17.51 -13.28 26.34
C GLU A 69 18.99 -13.37 26.77
N LYS A 70 19.87 -13.83 25.86
CA LYS A 70 21.32 -13.87 26.12
C LYS A 70 21.87 -12.47 26.39
N SER A 71 21.40 -11.47 25.65
CA SER A 71 21.87 -10.09 25.79
C SER A 71 21.39 -9.44 27.09
N LEU A 72 20.19 -9.77 27.57
CA LEU A 72 19.68 -9.29 28.86
C LEU A 72 20.35 -9.99 30.05
N ARG A 73 20.66 -11.28 29.93
CA ARG A 73 21.42 -12.02 30.96
C ARG A 73 22.84 -11.49 31.14
N LYS A 74 23.49 -11.02 30.07
CA LYS A 74 24.85 -10.44 30.13
C LYS A 74 24.91 -9.03 30.75
N ARG A 75 23.77 -8.37 30.96
CA ARG A 75 23.68 -7.03 31.58
C ARG A 75 23.37 -7.07 33.09
N LYS A 76 23.12 -8.25 33.65
CA LYS A 76 23.05 -8.49 35.11
C LYS A 76 24.40 -8.97 35.61
#